data_AF-A0A354J439-F1
#
_entry.id   AF-A0A354J439-F1
#
_cell.length_a   1.000
_cell.length_b   1.000
_cell.length_c   1.000
_cell.angle_alpha   90.00
_cell.angle_beta   90.00
_cell.angle_gamma   90.00
#
_symmetry.space_group_name_H-M   'P 1'
#
loop_
_entity.id
_entity.type
_entity.pdbx_description
1 polymer ?
#
loop_
_entity_poly.entity_id
_entity_poly.type
_entity_poly.pdbx_seq_one_letter_code
_entity_poly.pdbx_strand_id
1 'polypeptide(L)'
;MNIYVCVGSSCHLKGSYDVIQLMKQELAAHHLEDKVNLSAAFCLGKCKDGVSVKINDEIICGVSKDNFNEFFEKHVFSHFS
;
A
#
# COMPACT_ATOMS: atom_id res chain seq x y z
N MET A 1 -8.70 -7.27 -6.23
CA MET A 1 -7.93 -6.02 -6.33
C MET A 1 -6.45 -6.36 -6.19
N ASN A 2 -5.56 -5.82 -7.02
CA ASN A 2 -4.12 -6.06 -6.91
C ASN A 2 -3.43 -4.83 -6.29
N ILE A 3 -2.73 -5.03 -5.18
CA ILE A 3 -1.98 -3.98 -4.48
C ILE A 3 -0.51 -4.35 -4.45
N TYR A 4 0.33 -3.44 -4.91
CA TYR A 4 1.77 -3.59 -4.90
C TYR A 4 2.44 -2.48 -4.10
N VAL A 5 3.16 -2.82 -3.03
CA VAL A 5 3.93 -1.84 -2.26
C VAL A 5 5.37 -1.83 -2.75
N CYS A 6 5.89 -0.66 -3.13
CA CYS A 6 7.28 -0.51 -3.55
C CYS A 6 8.22 -0.79 -2.37
N VAL A 7 9.13 -1.73 -2.53
CA VAL A 7 10.19 -2.06 -1.55
C VAL A 7 11.59 -1.70 -2.06
N GLY A 8 11.69 -0.91 -3.13
CA GLY A 8 12.97 -0.39 -3.62
C GLY A 8 13.67 0.48 -2.57
N SER A 9 14.99 0.69 -2.71
CA SER A 9 15.85 1.26 -1.65
C SER A 9 15.30 2.54 -1.01
N SER A 10 14.78 3.48 -1.81
CA SER A 10 14.20 4.72 -1.28
C SER A 10 12.90 4.50 -0.50
N CYS A 11 12.02 3.61 -0.97
CA CYS A 11 10.78 3.29 -0.25
C CYS A 11 11.05 2.47 1.00
N HIS A 12 12.06 1.60 0.98
CA HIS A 12 12.52 0.88 2.16
C HIS A 12 12.95 1.84 3.28
N LEU A 13 13.81 2.82 2.97
CA LEU A 13 14.24 3.85 3.93
C LEU A 13 13.10 4.72 4.46
N LYS A 14 12.00 4.82 3.70
CA LYS A 14 10.80 5.58 4.07
C LYS A 14 9.71 4.73 4.76
N GLY A 15 10.01 3.48 5.11
CA GLY A 15 9.11 2.64 5.89
C GLY A 15 8.13 1.80 5.07
N SER A 16 8.49 1.34 3.87
CA SER A 16 7.61 0.49 3.06
C SER A 16 7.17 -0.81 3.77
N TYR A 17 7.99 -1.33 4.67
CA TYR A 17 7.64 -2.52 5.46
C TYR A 17 6.55 -2.24 6.49
N ASP A 18 6.54 -1.04 7.06
CA ASP A 18 5.47 -0.60 7.94
C ASP A 18 4.14 -0.53 7.19
N VAL A 19 4.15 0.05 5.98
CA VAL A 19 2.97 0.11 5.10
C VAL A 19 2.47 -1.30 4.75
N ILE A 20 3.37 -2.25 4.43
CA ILE A 20 2.98 -3.64 4.17
C ILE A 20 2.33 -4.28 5.40
N GLN A 21 2.88 -4.06 6.59
CA GLN A 21 2.36 -4.68 7.81
C GLN A 21 0.99 -4.13 8.19
N LEU A 22 0.82 -2.80 8.13
CA LEU A 22 -0.47 -2.16 8.35
C LEU A 22 -1.50 -2.65 7.33
N MET A 23 -1.10 -2.82 6.06
CA MET A 23 -1.98 -3.34 5.02
C MET A 23 -2.43 -4.78 5.30
N LYS A 24 -1.54 -5.65 5.77
CA LYS A 24 -1.93 -7.00 6.21
C LYS A 24 -2.91 -6.98 7.38
N GLN A 25 -2.68 -6.11 8.36
CA GLN A 25 -3.54 -5.97 9.53
C GLN A 25 -4.96 -5.55 9.14
N GLU A 26 -5.10 -4.50 8.33
CA GLU A 26 -6.41 -4.02 7.90
C GLU A 26 -7.14 -5.01 6.99
N LEU A 27 -6.41 -5.66 6.05
CA LEU A 27 -7.01 -6.68 5.19
C LEU A 27 -7.56 -7.86 6.01
N ALA A 28 -6.85 -8.29 7.06
CA ALA A 28 -7.33 -9.32 7.97
C ALA A 28 -8.51 -8.85 8.83
N ALA A 29 -8.44 -7.63 9.39
CA ALA A 29 -9.48 -7.05 10.23
C ALA A 29 -10.83 -6.91 9.49
N HIS A 30 -10.78 -6.68 8.18
CA HIS A 30 -11.95 -6.53 7.33
C HIS A 30 -12.29 -7.78 6.48
N HIS A 31 -11.62 -8.91 6.71
CA HIS A 31 -11.82 -10.15 5.96
C HIS A 31 -11.70 -9.99 4.43
N LEU A 32 -10.71 -9.21 3.99
CA LEU A 32 -10.45 -8.89 2.58
C LEU A 32 -9.32 -9.71 1.96
N GLU A 33 -8.72 -10.63 2.70
CA GLU A 33 -7.56 -11.43 2.28
C GLU A 33 -7.84 -12.25 1.00
N ASP A 34 -9.08 -12.73 0.81
CA ASP A 34 -9.49 -13.45 -0.41
C ASP A 34 -9.84 -12.52 -1.59
N LYS A 35 -9.97 -11.22 -1.34
CA LYS A 35 -10.39 -10.21 -2.33
C LYS A 35 -9.24 -9.33 -2.81
N VAL A 36 -8.19 -9.22 -2.01
CA VAL A 36 -7.03 -8.36 -2.26
C VAL A 36 -5.76 -9.20 -2.34
N ASN A 37 -5.12 -9.15 -3.50
CA ASN A 37 -3.78 -9.69 -3.67
C ASN A 37 -2.75 -8.60 -3.31
N LEU A 38 -2.16 -8.71 -2.12
CA LEU A 38 -1.09 -7.83 -1.66
C LEU A 38 0.27 -8.44 -1.99
N SER A 39 1.09 -7.72 -2.75
CA SER A 39 2.44 -8.14 -3.12
C SER A 39 3.45 -7.01 -2.93
N ALA A 40 4.72 -7.36 -2.74
CA ALA A 40 5.80 -6.40 -2.87
C ALA A 40 6.11 -6.16 -4.36
N ALA A 41 6.42 -4.93 -4.73
CA ALA A 41 6.98 -4.60 -6.03
C ALA A 41 8.35 -3.98 -5.87
N PHE A 42 9.18 -4.14 -6.90
CA PHE A 42 10.40 -3.35 -7.01
C PHE A 42 10.06 -1.87 -7.33
N CYS A 43 11.03 -1.10 -7.78
CA CYS A 43 10.86 0.31 -8.07
C CYS A 43 9.67 0.59 -9.01
N LEU A 44 8.79 1.50 -8.58
CA LEU A 44 7.63 1.98 -9.35
C LEU A 44 7.91 3.34 -10.04
N GLY A 45 9.17 3.77 -10.12
CA GLY A 45 9.56 5.03 -10.79
C GLY A 45 9.18 6.32 -10.03
N LYS A 46 8.83 6.22 -8.75
CA LYS A 46 8.33 7.33 -7.91
C LYS A 46 9.14 7.56 -6.63
N CYS A 47 10.47 7.34 -6.69
CA CYS A 47 11.36 7.36 -5.51
C CYS A 47 11.27 8.66 -4.67
N LYS A 48 11.18 9.82 -5.34
CA LYS A 48 11.13 11.14 -4.67
C LYS A 48 10.00 11.21 -3.63
N ASP A 49 8.86 10.63 -3.97
CA ASP A 49 7.63 10.71 -3.19
C ASP A 49 7.21 9.33 -2.65
N GLY A 50 8.18 8.41 -2.42
CA GLY A 50 7.91 7.16 -1.71
C GLY A 50 7.36 7.37 -0.29
N VAL A 51 6.69 6.40 0.34
CA VAL A 51 6.41 5.06 -0.18
C VAL A 51 5.33 5.11 -1.27
N SER A 52 5.60 4.42 -2.37
CA SER A 52 4.66 4.32 -3.50
C SER A 52 3.93 2.99 -3.45
N VAL A 53 2.61 3.05 -3.60
CA VAL A 53 1.72 1.89 -3.64
C VAL A 53 0.97 1.92 -4.97
N LYS A 54 1.04 0.83 -5.72
CA LYS A 54 0.26 0.65 -6.95
C LYS A 54 -1.00 -0.14 -6.63
N ILE A 55 -2.17 0.42 -6.92
CA ILE A 55 -3.46 -0.26 -6.79
C ILE A 55 -4.04 -0.39 -8.19
N ASN A 56 -4.15 -1.64 -8.67
CA ASN A 56 -4.44 -1.95 -10.08
C ASN A 56 -3.50 -1.16 -11.01
N ASP A 57 -3.97 -0.13 -11.71
CA ASP A 57 -3.17 0.68 -12.65
C ASP A 57 -2.76 2.05 -12.10
N GLU A 58 -3.24 2.44 -10.92
CA GLU A 58 -2.95 3.73 -10.32
C GLU A 58 -1.77 3.63 -9.34
N ILE A 59 -0.89 4.64 -9.33
CA ILE A 59 0.21 4.74 -8.36
C ILE A 59 -0.05 5.90 -7.41
N ILE A 60 -0.19 5.58 -6.13
CA ILE A 60 -0.35 6.52 -5.04
C ILE A 60 0.99 6.66 -4.33
N CYS A 61 1.36 7.90 -4.04
CA CYS A 61 2.67 8.25 -3.48
C CYS A 61 2.49 8.88 -2.09
N GLY A 62 3.57 8.90 -1.32
CA GLY A 62 3.62 9.54 -0.01
C GLY A 62 2.90 8.75 1.08
N VAL A 63 2.69 7.44 0.91
CA VAL A 63 2.06 6.61 1.94
C VAL A 63 3.04 6.43 3.10
N SER A 64 2.56 6.65 4.32
CA SER A 64 3.34 6.51 5.56
C SER A 64 2.44 5.98 6.67
N LYS A 65 3.02 5.66 7.84
CA LYS A 65 2.25 5.30 9.04
C LYS A 65 1.20 6.36 9.41
N ASP A 66 1.55 7.64 9.26
CA ASP A 66 0.73 8.76 9.74
C ASP A 66 -0.56 8.95 8.91
N ASN A 67 -0.51 8.67 7.61
CA ASN A 67 -1.66 8.81 6.71
C ASN A 67 -2.26 7.47 6.27
N PHE A 68 -1.77 6.36 6.82
CA PHE A 68 -2.13 5.03 6.36
C PHE A 68 -3.64 4.76 6.44
N ASN A 69 -4.28 5.12 7.56
CA ASN A 69 -5.70 4.84 7.77
C ASN A 69 -6.58 5.58 6.75
N GLU A 70 -6.29 6.86 6.50
CA GLU A 70 -7.00 7.64 5.47
C GLU A 70 -6.76 7.05 4.08
N PHE A 71 -5.52 6.69 3.78
CA PHE A 71 -5.16 6.04 2.52
C PHE A 71 -5.92 4.72 2.31
N PHE A 72 -5.94 3.85 3.32
CA PHE A 72 -6.62 2.55 3.27
C PHE A 72 -8.12 2.71 3.05
N GLU A 73 -8.75 3.56 3.87
CA GLU A 73 -10.19 3.82 3.78
C GLU A 73 -10.57 4.30 2.37
N LYS A 74 -9.85 5.33 1.90
CA LYS A 74 -10.16 6.00 0.63
C LYS A 74 -9.89 5.12 -0.59
N HIS A 75 -8.77 4.41 -0.61
CA HIS A 75 -8.27 3.77 -1.83
C HIS A 75 -8.44 2.24 -1.85
N VAL A 76 -8.73 1.62 -0.71
CA VAL A 76 -8.91 0.18 -0.60
C VAL A 76 -10.30 -0.15 -0.08
N PHE A 77 -10.66 0.27 1.14
CA PHE A 77 -11.88 -0.16 1.80
C PHE A 77 -13.15 0.32 1.11
N SER A 78 -13.17 1.56 0.60
CA SER A 78 -14.30 2.16 -0.13
C SER A 78 -14.82 1.36 -1.34
N HIS A 79 -14.03 0.41 -1.86
CA HIS A 79 -14.42 -0.48 -2.95
C HIS A 79 -15.17 -1.74 -2.48
N PHE A 80 -15.26 -1.94 -1.16
CA PHE A 80 -15.89 -3.09 -0.51
C PHE A 80 -16.98 -2.71 0.48
N SER A 81 -17.13 -1.41 0.78
CA SER A 81 -18.20 -0.82 1.60
C SER A 81 -19.52 -0.69 0.86
#